data_AF-M7XCG3-F1
#
_entry.id   AF-M7XCG3-F1
#
_cell.length_a   1.000
_cell.length_b   1.000
_cell.length_c   1.000
_cell.angle_alpha   90.00
_cell.angle_beta   90.00
_cell.angle_gamma   90.00
#
_symmetry.space_group_name_H-M   'P 1'
#
loop_
_entity.id
_entity.type
_entity.pdbx_description
1 polymer ?
#
loop_
_entity_poly.entity_id
_entity_poly.type
_entity_poly.pdbx_seq_one_letter_code
_entity_poly.pdbx_strand_id
1 'polypeptide(L)'
;MVINRPRINLVMKNRRIINFLVSLLIVQFALTACVKEEPAQLEIEVGEVYEGGIVAHIFQPGEPFYVLGETHGIVVAPTDQVFESQWGCQGTRVTGTSPEIGRGRENTKRVVEWHDALPNYYTNPTQCHPNNDGTVAAKLAVEFRAATGQQDWFMPSLKEMNYLYQNRDKIGGFSVEEYWSSCETNENAACVMSFITGELTSRNKSEYHRVRLIRFF
;
A
#
# COMPACT_ATOMS: atom_id res chain seq x y z
N MET A 1 40.11 -64.70 -73.06
CA MET A 1 38.92 -64.98 -72.22
C MET A 1 38.88 -63.92 -71.13
N VAL A 2 38.10 -62.87 -71.31
CA VAL A 2 38.07 -61.70 -70.40
C VAL A 2 36.94 -61.88 -69.40
N ILE A 3 37.28 -61.93 -68.11
CA ILE A 3 36.32 -62.12 -67.01
C ILE A 3 35.84 -60.75 -66.55
N ASN A 4 34.55 -60.50 -66.70
CA ASN A 4 33.88 -59.26 -66.30
C ASN A 4 33.41 -59.38 -64.84
N ARG A 5 33.85 -58.49 -63.94
CA ARG A 5 33.32 -58.38 -62.56
C ARG A 5 32.25 -57.28 -62.50
N PRO A 6 31.06 -57.52 -61.92
CA PRO A 6 30.11 -56.43 -61.70
C PRO A 6 30.51 -55.60 -60.48
N ARG A 7 30.51 -54.27 -60.65
CA ARG A 7 30.65 -53.28 -59.57
C ARG A 7 29.36 -53.21 -58.76
N ILE A 8 29.47 -53.37 -57.45
CA ILE A 8 28.41 -53.17 -56.46
C ILE A 8 28.21 -51.65 -56.26
N ASN A 9 27.03 -51.13 -56.59
CA ASN A 9 26.62 -49.75 -56.29
C ASN A 9 25.78 -49.72 -55.01
N LEU A 10 26.43 -49.53 -53.85
CA LEU A 10 25.78 -49.49 -52.53
C LEU A 10 25.81 -48.10 -51.85
N VAL A 11 25.72 -47.00 -52.61
CA VAL A 11 25.97 -45.65 -52.04
C VAL A 11 24.78 -44.68 -52.08
N MET A 12 23.67 -44.98 -52.77
CA MET A 12 22.61 -43.98 -52.99
C MET A 12 21.37 -44.07 -52.07
N LYS A 13 21.21 -45.11 -51.23
CA LYS A 13 19.98 -45.30 -50.44
C LYS A 13 19.95 -44.55 -49.08
N ASN A 14 21.11 -44.15 -48.53
CA ASN A 14 21.19 -43.56 -47.19
C ASN A 14 21.08 -42.03 -47.13
N ARG A 15 21.33 -41.30 -48.23
CA ARG A 15 21.26 -39.82 -48.21
C ARG A 15 19.85 -39.28 -47.97
N ARG A 16 18.81 -39.97 -48.44
CA ARG A 16 17.42 -39.56 -48.22
C ARG A 16 16.96 -39.76 -46.78
N ILE A 17 17.39 -40.85 -46.13
CA ILE A 17 17.06 -41.16 -44.73
C ILE A 17 17.83 -40.23 -43.77
N ILE A 18 19.12 -39.98 -44.05
CA ILE A 18 19.93 -39.03 -43.27
C ILE A 18 19.35 -37.61 -43.38
N ASN A 19 18.98 -37.16 -44.58
CA ASN A 19 18.35 -35.84 -44.73
C ASN A 19 17.00 -35.74 -44.01
N PHE A 20 16.20 -36.82 -44.00
CA PHE A 20 14.92 -36.87 -43.28
C PHE A 20 15.11 -36.83 -41.75
N LEU A 21 16.10 -37.57 -41.23
CA LEU A 21 16.45 -37.58 -39.80
C LEU A 21 17.06 -36.26 -39.33
N VAL A 22 17.90 -35.62 -40.16
CA VAL A 22 18.45 -34.27 -39.91
C VAL A 22 17.34 -33.22 -39.89
N SER A 23 16.38 -33.29 -40.82
CA SER A 23 15.21 -32.40 -40.79
C SER A 23 14.30 -32.61 -39.58
N LEU A 24 14.12 -33.85 -39.11
CA LEU A 24 13.33 -34.13 -37.91
C LEU A 24 13.99 -33.55 -36.64
N LEU A 25 15.32 -33.67 -36.53
CA LEU A 25 16.12 -33.10 -35.43
C LEU A 25 16.11 -31.56 -35.42
N ILE A 26 16.14 -30.92 -36.59
CA ILE A 26 16.04 -29.45 -36.71
C ILE A 26 14.64 -28.95 -36.31
N VAL A 27 13.58 -29.70 -36.64
CA VAL A 27 12.21 -29.39 -36.20
C VAL A 27 12.06 -29.57 -34.68
N GLN A 28 12.73 -30.57 -34.09
CA GLN A 28 12.75 -30.79 -32.65
C GLN A 28 13.49 -29.69 -31.89
N PHE A 29 14.62 -29.19 -32.44
CA PHE A 29 15.33 -28.02 -31.90
C PHE A 29 14.58 -26.70 -32.09
N ALA A 30 13.79 -26.56 -33.17
CA ALA A 30 12.96 -25.38 -33.40
C ALA A 30 11.74 -25.31 -32.46
N LEU A 31 11.24 -26.46 -31.99
CA LEU A 31 10.11 -26.52 -31.04
C LEU A 31 10.55 -26.29 -29.58
N THR A 32 11.81 -26.49 -29.23
CA THR A 32 12.36 -26.18 -27.89
C THR A 32 12.99 -24.78 -27.77
N ALA A 33 13.15 -24.04 -28.87
CA ALA A 33 13.71 -22.69 -28.87
C ALA A 33 12.68 -21.56 -28.60
N CYS A 34 11.41 -21.90 -28.36
CA CYS A 34 10.36 -20.92 -28.08
C CYS A 34 9.69 -21.19 -26.74
N VAL A 35 10.48 -21.26 -25.67
CA VAL A 35 9.97 -20.85 -24.36
C VAL A 35 10.13 -19.34 -24.34
N LYS A 36 9.02 -18.64 -24.58
CA LYS A 36 8.96 -17.20 -24.32
C LYS A 36 9.17 -17.05 -22.82
N GLU A 37 10.33 -16.55 -22.39
CA GLU A 37 10.50 -16.12 -21.00
C GLU A 37 9.46 -15.01 -20.78
N GLU A 38 8.40 -15.34 -20.07
CA GLU A 38 7.45 -14.36 -19.58
C GLU A 38 8.24 -13.46 -18.63
N PRO A 39 8.31 -12.15 -18.88
CA PRO A 39 9.08 -11.26 -18.02
C PRO A 39 8.57 -11.46 -16.60
N ALA A 40 9.50 -11.70 -15.66
CA ALA A 40 9.17 -11.78 -14.25
C ALA A 40 8.33 -10.55 -13.90
N GLN A 41 7.03 -10.74 -13.65
CA GLN A 41 6.20 -9.66 -13.15
C GLN A 41 6.82 -9.24 -11.83
N LEU A 42 7.12 -7.96 -11.68
CA LEU A 42 7.59 -7.41 -10.43
C LEU A 42 6.45 -7.60 -9.42
N GLU A 43 6.58 -8.63 -8.58
CA GLU A 43 5.61 -8.92 -7.53
C GLU A 43 5.77 -7.86 -6.45
N ILE A 44 4.68 -7.16 -6.16
CA ILE A 44 4.66 -6.16 -5.10
C ILE A 44 4.61 -6.91 -3.76
N GLU A 45 5.49 -6.58 -2.82
CA GLU A 45 5.61 -7.26 -1.54
C GLU A 45 5.48 -6.31 -0.35
N VAL A 46 4.81 -6.77 0.71
CA VAL A 46 4.70 -6.02 1.97
C VAL A 46 6.08 -5.74 2.56
N GLY A 47 6.35 -4.47 2.87
CA GLY A 47 7.62 -3.98 3.43
C GLY A 47 8.56 -3.38 2.40
N GLU A 48 8.29 -3.52 1.09
CA GLU A 48 9.11 -2.88 0.07
C GLU A 48 8.80 -1.39 -0.09
N VAL A 49 9.76 -0.64 -0.63
CA VAL A 49 9.54 0.76 -1.01
C VAL A 49 8.74 0.82 -2.31
N TYR A 50 7.57 1.45 -2.26
CA TYR A 50 6.65 1.53 -3.39
C TYR A 50 6.00 2.92 -3.44
N GLU A 51 6.05 3.56 -4.61
CA GLU A 51 5.41 4.86 -4.88
C GLU A 51 5.66 5.95 -3.82
N GLY A 52 6.87 5.98 -3.26
CA GLY A 52 7.26 6.98 -2.27
C GLY A 52 6.88 6.68 -0.82
N GLY A 53 6.34 5.50 -0.56
CA GLY A 53 6.15 4.97 0.78
C GLY A 53 6.58 3.53 0.88
N ILE A 54 5.97 2.79 1.79
CA ILE A 54 6.22 1.38 2.04
C ILE A 54 4.92 0.61 1.87
N VAL A 55 4.93 -0.53 1.18
CA VAL A 55 3.74 -1.39 1.05
C VAL A 55 3.37 -1.94 2.43
N ALA A 56 2.24 -1.51 2.96
CA ALA A 56 1.75 -1.90 4.28
C ALA A 56 0.82 -3.11 4.22
N HIS A 57 0.06 -3.26 3.14
CA HIS A 57 -0.88 -4.35 2.93
C HIS A 57 -1.22 -4.51 1.45
N ILE A 58 -1.49 -5.73 1.02
CA ILE A 58 -2.01 -6.06 -0.31
C ILE A 58 -3.35 -6.74 -0.10
N PHE A 59 -4.41 -6.19 -0.67
CA PHE A 59 -5.76 -6.69 -0.43
C PHE A 59 -5.93 -8.12 -0.96
N GLN A 60 -6.59 -8.95 -0.17
CA GLN A 60 -6.79 -10.38 -0.43
C GLN A 60 -8.26 -10.70 -0.74
N PRO A 61 -8.55 -11.84 -1.41
CA PRO A 61 -9.93 -12.28 -1.65
C PRO A 61 -10.80 -12.21 -0.38
N GLY A 62 -11.91 -11.49 -0.47
CA GLY A 62 -12.84 -11.27 0.65
C GLY A 62 -12.68 -9.92 1.36
N GLU A 63 -11.65 -9.14 1.04
CA GLU A 63 -11.48 -7.80 1.58
C GLU A 63 -12.18 -6.72 0.73
N PRO A 64 -12.62 -5.58 1.32
CA PRO A 64 -13.47 -4.60 0.63
C PRO A 64 -12.89 -3.99 -0.65
N PHE A 65 -11.56 -3.97 -0.79
CA PHE A 65 -10.84 -3.36 -1.92
C PHE A 65 -10.11 -4.39 -2.78
N TYR A 66 -10.40 -5.68 -2.61
CA TYR A 66 -9.86 -6.72 -3.48
C TYR A 66 -10.58 -6.73 -4.83
N VAL A 67 -9.80 -6.80 -5.91
CA VAL A 67 -10.29 -6.93 -7.28
C VAL A 67 -9.57 -8.10 -7.95
N LEU A 68 -10.33 -9.03 -8.54
CA LEU A 68 -9.76 -10.23 -9.16
C LEU A 68 -8.92 -9.86 -10.38
N GLY A 69 -7.64 -10.23 -10.36
CA GLY A 69 -6.69 -9.97 -11.46
C GLY A 69 -5.99 -8.62 -11.38
N GLU A 70 -6.25 -7.84 -10.33
CA GLU A 70 -5.57 -6.57 -10.05
C GLU A 70 -4.86 -6.63 -8.69
N THR A 71 -3.80 -5.85 -8.53
CA THR A 71 -3.09 -5.70 -7.24
C THR A 71 -3.42 -4.33 -6.67
N HIS A 72 -4.18 -4.33 -5.58
CA HIS A 72 -4.48 -3.13 -4.80
C HIS A 72 -3.99 -3.28 -3.38
N GLY A 73 -3.71 -2.16 -2.72
CA GLY A 73 -3.22 -2.21 -1.36
C GLY A 73 -3.15 -0.87 -0.65
N ILE A 74 -2.40 -0.89 0.44
CA ILE A 74 -2.12 0.27 1.28
C ILE A 74 -0.62 0.56 1.20
N VAL A 75 -0.27 1.78 0.82
CA VAL A 75 1.08 2.33 1.03
C VAL A 75 1.03 3.21 2.27
N VAL A 76 1.99 3.03 3.17
CA VAL A 76 2.19 3.88 4.35
C VAL A 76 3.35 4.85 4.11
N ALA A 77 3.27 6.05 4.68
CA ALA A 77 4.33 7.04 4.61
C ALA A 77 5.67 6.43 5.09
N PRO A 78 6.80 6.73 4.40
CA PRO A 78 8.07 6.05 4.61
C PRO A 78 8.67 6.35 5.99
N THR A 79 8.33 7.48 6.59
CA THR A 79 8.71 7.86 7.95
C THR A 79 7.47 8.04 8.83
N ASP A 80 7.65 7.78 10.13
CA ASP A 80 6.61 7.90 11.15
C ASP A 80 6.31 9.35 11.55
N GLN A 81 7.33 10.21 11.43
CA GLN A 81 7.14 11.64 11.46
C GLN A 81 6.45 12.02 10.15
N VAL A 82 5.14 12.15 10.21
CA VAL A 82 4.54 13.20 9.41
C VAL A 82 4.39 14.45 10.29
N PHE A 83 3.82 14.33 11.50
CA PHE A 83 3.83 15.35 12.57
C PHE A 83 3.27 14.76 13.87
N GLU A 84 3.64 15.33 15.01
CA GLU A 84 2.96 15.15 16.30
C GLU A 84 2.00 16.34 16.49
N SER A 85 0.71 16.07 16.70
CA SER A 85 -0.32 17.12 16.70
C SER A 85 -1.54 16.72 17.51
N GLN A 86 -2.40 17.70 17.76
CA GLN A 86 -3.73 17.47 18.27
C GLN A 86 -4.62 16.88 17.17
N TRP A 87 -5.60 16.07 17.59
CA TRP A 87 -6.61 15.58 16.66
C TRP A 87 -7.45 16.76 16.12
N GLY A 88 -7.76 17.72 17.01
CA GLY A 88 -8.47 18.95 16.68
C GLY A 88 -9.27 19.50 17.86
N CYS A 89 -10.31 20.27 17.54
CA CYS A 89 -11.20 20.93 18.49
C CYS A 89 -11.82 19.94 19.49
N GLN A 90 -11.49 20.11 20.76
CA GLN A 90 -12.06 19.34 21.86
C GLN A 90 -13.35 20.00 22.39
N GLY A 91 -14.30 19.20 22.85
CA GLY A 91 -15.56 19.66 23.42
C GLY A 91 -16.69 19.78 22.39
N THR A 92 -16.43 19.45 21.13
CA THR A 92 -17.42 19.45 20.05
C THR A 92 -17.26 18.22 19.17
N ARG A 93 -18.33 17.87 18.43
CA ARG A 93 -18.38 16.66 17.62
C ARG A 93 -18.33 17.00 16.13
N VAL A 94 -17.36 16.44 15.42
CA VAL A 94 -17.27 16.47 13.96
C VAL A 94 -18.42 15.64 13.37
N THR A 95 -18.80 14.53 14.04
CA THR A 95 -19.84 13.56 13.66
C THR A 95 -19.55 12.81 12.35
N GLY A 96 -20.11 11.61 12.19
CA GLY A 96 -20.07 10.86 10.92
C GLY A 96 -18.72 10.25 10.54
N THR A 97 -17.67 10.34 11.37
CA THR A 97 -16.46 9.54 11.17
C THR A 97 -16.71 8.07 11.51
N SER A 98 -15.90 7.17 10.96
CA SER A 98 -16.06 5.73 11.15
C SER A 98 -14.72 4.99 11.22
N PRO A 99 -14.58 3.96 12.09
CA PRO A 99 -13.35 3.19 12.19
C PRO A 99 -13.15 2.19 11.05
N GLU A 100 -14.15 2.01 10.18
CA GLU A 100 -14.19 0.95 9.17
C GLU A 100 -13.16 1.11 8.04
N ILE A 101 -12.77 -0.03 7.44
CA ILE A 101 -11.89 -0.06 6.27
C ILE A 101 -12.51 0.79 5.15
N GLY A 102 -11.70 1.62 4.51
CA GLY A 102 -12.12 2.54 3.45
C GLY A 102 -12.55 3.92 3.94
N ARG A 103 -12.61 4.14 5.26
CA ARG A 103 -13.11 5.40 5.83
C ARG A 103 -12.02 6.42 6.12
N GLY A 104 -10.75 6.04 6.13
CA GLY A 104 -9.65 6.97 6.48
C GLY A 104 -9.67 8.26 5.65
N ARG A 105 -9.81 8.12 4.33
CA ARG A 105 -9.85 9.25 3.39
C ARG A 105 -11.06 10.16 3.62
N GLU A 106 -12.24 9.57 3.75
CA GLU A 106 -13.49 10.31 3.95
C GLU A 106 -13.51 11.01 5.32
N ASN A 107 -13.08 10.32 6.37
CA ASN A 107 -12.95 10.90 7.71
C ASN A 107 -11.98 12.07 7.71
N THR A 108 -10.79 11.91 7.11
CA THR A 108 -9.77 12.97 7.03
C THR A 108 -10.36 14.22 6.38
N LYS A 109 -11.02 14.06 5.22
CA LYS A 109 -11.70 15.15 4.53
C LYS A 109 -12.75 15.82 5.42
N ARG A 110 -13.59 15.03 6.08
CA ARG A 110 -14.66 15.53 6.95
C ARG A 110 -14.12 16.34 8.12
N VAL A 111 -13.05 15.88 8.77
CA VAL A 111 -12.41 16.59 9.89
C VAL A 111 -11.84 17.93 9.41
N VAL A 112 -11.20 17.96 8.24
CA VAL A 112 -10.70 19.21 7.64
C VAL A 112 -11.83 20.19 7.36
N GLU A 113 -12.87 19.75 6.65
CA GLU A 113 -14.01 20.60 6.28
C GLU A 113 -14.73 21.16 7.50
N TRP A 114 -14.86 20.35 8.55
CA TRP A 114 -15.49 20.79 9.80
C TRP A 114 -14.65 21.87 10.51
N HIS A 115 -13.33 21.73 10.58
CA HIS A 115 -12.45 22.73 11.22
C HIS A 115 -12.32 24.01 10.36
N ASP A 116 -12.28 23.88 9.04
CA ASP A 116 -12.26 25.03 8.12
C ASP A 116 -13.54 25.85 8.20
N ALA A 117 -14.67 25.26 8.62
CA ALA A 117 -15.94 25.94 8.83
C ALA A 117 -16.04 26.67 10.18
N LEU A 118 -15.14 26.40 11.14
CA LEU A 118 -15.10 27.15 12.39
C LEU A 118 -14.53 28.56 12.16
N PRO A 119 -15.12 29.61 12.75
CA PRO A 119 -14.51 30.93 12.75
C PRO A 119 -13.11 30.84 13.37
N ASN A 120 -12.07 31.22 12.62
CA ASN A 120 -10.69 31.39 13.08
C ASN A 120 -10.06 30.30 13.99
N TYR A 121 -10.48 29.03 13.91
CA TYR A 121 -9.96 27.96 14.78
C TYR A 121 -8.42 27.89 14.81
N TYR A 122 -7.78 27.92 13.64
CA TYR A 122 -6.32 27.80 13.52
C TYR A 122 -5.53 28.93 14.20
N THR A 123 -6.15 30.10 14.43
CA THR A 123 -5.52 31.26 15.10
C THR A 123 -6.13 31.59 16.46
N ASN A 124 -7.26 30.97 16.80
CA ASN A 124 -7.98 31.12 18.06
C ASN A 124 -8.54 29.76 18.54
N PRO A 125 -7.68 28.79 18.84
CA PRO A 125 -8.10 27.41 19.13
C PRO A 125 -8.77 27.24 20.50
N THR A 126 -8.52 28.17 21.42
CA THR A 126 -9.11 28.16 22.77
C THR A 126 -10.62 28.42 22.76
N GLN A 127 -11.21 28.78 21.61
CA GLN A 127 -12.66 28.79 21.41
C GLN A 127 -13.31 27.41 21.64
N CYS A 128 -12.54 26.33 21.44
CA CYS A 128 -12.97 24.97 21.66
C CYS A 128 -12.67 24.52 23.09
N HIS A 129 -11.39 24.55 23.46
CA HIS A 129 -10.91 24.10 24.76
C HIS A 129 -9.60 24.83 25.13
N PRO A 130 -9.33 25.15 26.41
CA PRO A 130 -8.11 25.86 26.82
C PRO A 130 -6.80 25.18 26.42
N ASN A 131 -6.82 23.85 26.24
CA ASN A 131 -5.66 23.07 25.83
C ASN A 131 -5.52 22.96 24.30
N ASN A 132 -6.48 23.43 23.49
CA ASN A 132 -6.34 23.36 22.05
C ASN A 132 -5.30 24.37 21.54
N ASP A 133 -4.44 23.95 20.61
CA ASP A 133 -3.28 24.72 20.11
C ASP A 133 -3.43 25.18 18.65
N GLY A 134 -4.51 24.77 17.97
CA GLY A 134 -4.80 25.13 16.59
C GLY A 134 -4.29 24.13 15.57
N THR A 135 -3.53 23.11 15.99
CA THR A 135 -3.18 21.99 15.13
C THR A 135 -4.39 21.08 14.91
N VAL A 136 -4.45 20.50 13.71
CA VAL A 136 -5.45 19.50 13.33
C VAL A 136 -4.73 18.44 12.51
N ALA A 137 -4.61 17.23 13.06
CA ALA A 137 -3.95 16.10 12.42
C ALA A 137 -4.41 15.88 10.96
N ALA A 138 -5.72 16.01 10.70
CA ALA A 138 -6.29 15.83 9.37
C ALA A 138 -5.91 16.96 8.39
N LYS A 139 -5.74 18.20 8.88
CA LYS A 139 -5.31 19.34 8.05
C LYS A 139 -3.86 19.15 7.62
N LEU A 140 -3.01 18.80 8.57
CA LEU A 140 -1.62 18.49 8.31
C LEU A 140 -1.48 17.29 7.35
N ALA A 141 -2.40 16.30 7.44
CA ALA A 141 -2.44 15.17 6.51
C ALA A 141 -2.69 15.58 5.06
N VAL A 142 -3.66 16.45 4.79
CA VAL A 142 -3.97 16.89 3.41
C VAL A 142 -2.96 17.91 2.88
N GLU A 143 -2.22 18.57 3.76
CA GLU A 143 -1.13 19.49 3.41
C GLU A 143 0.22 18.78 3.22
N PHE A 144 0.34 17.52 3.66
CA PHE A 144 1.55 16.73 3.48
C PHE A 144 1.90 16.57 2.00
N ARG A 145 3.19 16.73 1.68
CA ARG A 145 3.75 16.54 0.34
C ARG A 145 4.92 15.58 0.43
N ALA A 146 4.75 14.38 -0.11
CA ALA A 146 5.84 13.42 -0.19
C ALA A 146 6.91 13.92 -1.19
N ALA A 147 8.18 13.58 -0.94
CA ALA A 147 9.30 13.94 -1.82
C ALA A 147 9.12 13.44 -3.27
N THR A 148 8.38 12.34 -3.42
CA THR A 148 8.04 11.67 -4.67
C THR A 148 6.79 12.24 -5.36
N GLY A 149 6.14 13.25 -4.77
CA GLY A 149 5.09 14.04 -5.41
C GLY A 149 3.65 13.58 -5.19
N GLN A 150 3.41 12.46 -4.51
CA GLN A 150 2.06 11.99 -4.15
C GLN A 150 1.40 12.95 -3.14
N GLN A 151 0.12 13.26 -3.37
CA GLN A 151 -0.64 14.26 -2.60
C GLN A 151 -1.94 13.71 -2.03
N ASP A 152 -2.24 12.44 -2.26
CA ASP A 152 -3.49 11.79 -1.88
C ASP A 152 -3.37 11.05 -0.53
N TRP A 153 -2.41 11.45 0.30
CA TRP A 153 -2.21 10.92 1.65
C TRP A 153 -3.35 11.31 2.59
N PHE A 154 -3.71 10.41 3.50
CA PHE A 154 -4.77 10.64 4.48
C PHE A 154 -4.48 9.92 5.80
N MET A 155 -5.18 10.31 6.86
CA MET A 155 -5.12 9.62 8.15
C MET A 155 -5.86 8.27 8.06
N PRO A 156 -5.24 7.16 8.47
CA PRO A 156 -5.92 5.86 8.45
C PRO A 156 -7.11 5.85 9.41
N SER A 157 -8.17 5.14 9.06
CA SER A 157 -9.19 4.67 10.00
C SER A 157 -8.60 3.61 10.94
N LEU A 158 -9.29 3.33 12.04
CA LEU A 158 -8.80 2.40 13.05
C LEU A 158 -8.61 0.97 12.51
N LYS A 159 -9.50 0.50 11.63
CA LYS A 159 -9.34 -0.82 10.99
C LYS A 159 -8.29 -0.84 9.88
N GLU A 160 -8.05 0.27 9.19
CA GLU A 160 -6.90 0.39 8.28
C GLU A 160 -5.57 0.34 9.06
N MET A 161 -5.50 0.96 10.24
CA MET A 161 -4.32 0.87 11.11
C MET A 161 -4.03 -0.57 11.57
N ASN A 162 -5.05 -1.43 11.67
CA ASN A 162 -4.85 -2.83 12.03
C ASN A 162 -4.02 -3.58 10.97
N TYR A 163 -4.16 -3.24 9.68
CA TYR A 163 -3.28 -3.77 8.64
C TYR A 163 -1.83 -3.35 8.84
N LEU A 164 -1.61 -2.07 9.20
CA LEU A 164 -0.28 -1.55 9.50
C LEU A 164 0.31 -2.28 10.72
N TYR A 165 -0.49 -2.54 11.76
CA TYR A 165 -0.04 -3.21 12.98
C TYR A 165 0.37 -4.66 12.73
N GLN A 166 -0.41 -5.38 11.92
CA GLN A 166 -0.13 -6.76 11.53
C GLN A 166 1.19 -6.89 10.77
N ASN A 167 1.54 -5.88 9.97
CA ASN A 167 2.75 -5.85 9.15
C ASN A 167 3.85 -4.93 9.71
N ARG A 168 3.73 -4.48 10.96
CA ARG A 168 4.56 -3.39 11.52
C ARG A 168 6.06 -3.70 11.51
N ASP A 169 6.44 -4.97 11.66
CA ASP A 169 7.84 -5.39 11.69
C ASP A 169 8.47 -5.30 10.29
N LYS A 170 7.68 -5.55 9.23
CA LYS A 170 8.11 -5.39 7.83
C LYS A 170 8.13 -3.92 7.40
N ILE A 171 7.16 -3.14 7.87
CA ILE A 171 7.06 -1.70 7.59
C ILE A 171 8.16 -0.93 8.32
N GLY A 172 8.45 -1.29 9.57
CA GLY A 172 9.42 -0.62 10.44
C GLY A 172 9.02 0.80 10.85
N GLY A 173 9.86 1.44 11.65
CA GLY A 173 9.76 2.88 11.97
C GLY A 173 8.65 3.29 12.93
N PHE A 174 7.87 2.38 13.51
CA PHE A 174 6.87 2.76 14.51
C PHE A 174 7.51 3.12 15.85
N SER A 175 7.04 4.22 16.43
CA SER A 175 7.38 4.68 17.77
C SER A 175 6.69 3.83 18.85
N VAL A 176 7.17 3.98 20.07
CA VAL A 176 6.54 3.43 21.29
C VAL A 176 5.28 4.19 21.70
N GLU A 177 5.10 5.40 21.18
CA GLU A 177 3.95 6.25 21.43
C GLU A 177 2.71 5.82 20.64
N GLU A 178 1.56 6.37 21.01
CA GLU A 178 0.29 6.14 20.35
C GLU A 178 0.13 7.01 19.09
N TYR A 179 -0.68 6.50 18.16
CA TYR A 179 -0.95 7.15 16.89
C TYR A 179 -2.42 7.48 16.75
N TRP A 180 -2.72 8.70 16.32
CA TRP A 180 -4.06 9.09 15.93
C TRP A 180 -4.54 8.30 14.72
N SER A 181 -5.79 7.85 14.79
CA SER A 181 -6.60 7.49 13.62
C SER A 181 -7.51 8.66 13.23
N SER A 182 -8.15 8.55 12.07
CA SER A 182 -9.13 9.52 11.58
C SER A 182 -10.51 9.43 12.27
N CYS A 183 -10.72 8.47 13.19
CA CYS A 183 -12.01 8.23 13.82
C CYS A 183 -12.19 9.06 15.09
N GLU A 184 -13.39 9.65 15.24
CA GLU A 184 -13.83 10.35 16.45
C GLU A 184 -14.61 9.38 17.35
N THR A 185 -14.43 9.45 18.67
CA THR A 185 -15.25 8.66 19.61
C THR A 185 -16.43 9.48 20.13
N ASN A 186 -16.15 10.69 20.64
CA ASN A 186 -17.15 11.59 21.19
C ASN A 186 -16.69 13.05 21.04
N GLU A 187 -17.37 14.00 21.68
CA GLU A 187 -17.03 15.42 21.63
C GLU A 187 -15.64 15.75 22.20
N ASN A 188 -15.14 14.93 23.13
CA ASN A 188 -13.85 15.17 23.79
C ASN A 188 -12.71 14.33 23.24
N ALA A 189 -13.00 13.16 22.67
CA ALA A 189 -11.99 12.15 22.38
C ALA A 189 -12.03 11.61 20.94
N ALA A 190 -10.86 11.23 20.44
CA ALA A 190 -10.65 10.56 19.17
C ALA A 190 -9.92 9.23 19.35
N CYS A 191 -9.97 8.37 18.33
CA CYS A 191 -9.43 7.02 18.40
C CYS A 191 -7.91 7.02 18.14
N VAL A 192 -7.17 6.27 18.96
CA VAL A 192 -5.73 6.01 18.81
C VAL A 192 -5.43 4.52 18.78
N MET A 193 -4.25 4.18 18.28
CA MET A 193 -3.66 2.84 18.40
C MET A 193 -2.22 2.91 18.91
N SER A 194 -1.85 2.00 19.82
CA SER A 194 -0.45 1.70 20.11
C SER A 194 0.08 0.65 19.14
N PHE A 195 1.17 0.95 18.43
CA PHE A 195 1.83 -0.04 17.58
C PHE A 195 2.72 -1.03 18.34
N ILE A 196 2.90 -0.86 19.65
CA ILE A 196 3.51 -1.90 20.51
C ILE A 196 2.50 -3.02 20.75
N THR A 197 1.31 -2.65 21.25
CA THR A 197 0.35 -3.61 21.78
C THR A 197 -0.77 -3.94 20.80
N GLY A 198 -0.99 -3.12 19.77
CA GLY A 198 -2.16 -3.19 18.90
C GLY A 198 -3.44 -2.72 19.59
N GLU A 199 -3.34 -2.16 20.80
CA GLU A 199 -4.49 -1.71 21.58
C GLU A 199 -5.19 -0.55 20.88
N LEU A 200 -6.51 -0.66 20.79
CA LEU A 200 -7.41 0.34 20.26
C LEU A 200 -8.05 1.10 21.42
N THR A 201 -7.80 2.39 21.53
CA THR A 201 -8.33 3.21 22.63
C THR A 201 -8.70 4.61 22.13
N SER A 202 -9.01 5.51 23.05
CA SER A 202 -9.31 6.90 22.74
C SER A 202 -8.57 7.85 23.67
N ARG A 203 -8.19 9.02 23.15
CA ARG A 203 -7.49 10.09 23.88
C ARG A 203 -8.18 11.42 23.64
N ASN A 204 -7.96 12.39 24.53
CA ASN A 204 -8.58 13.69 24.36
C ASN A 204 -8.06 14.36 23.09
N LYS A 205 -8.93 15.03 22.33
CA LYS A 205 -8.57 15.60 21.03
C LYS A 205 -7.48 16.66 21.10
N SER A 206 -7.32 17.31 22.26
CA SER A 206 -6.25 18.26 22.51
C SER A 206 -4.93 17.62 23.00
N GLU A 207 -4.84 16.30 23.11
CA GLU A 207 -3.58 15.60 23.40
C GLU A 207 -2.74 15.47 22.11
N TYR A 208 -1.42 15.39 22.29
CA TYR A 208 -0.48 15.19 21.18
C TYR A 208 -0.26 13.71 20.95
N HIS A 209 -0.51 13.26 19.72
CA HIS A 209 -0.15 11.93 19.28
C HIS A 209 0.41 11.97 17.86
N ARG A 210 1.09 10.89 17.49
CA ARG A 210 1.73 10.75 16.17
C ARG A 210 0.68 10.44 15.11
N VAL A 211 0.99 10.75 13.86
CA VAL A 211 0.17 10.37 12.72
C VAL A 211 1.08 9.75 11.67
N ARG A 212 0.72 8.56 11.19
CA ARG A 212 1.38 7.96 10.02
C ARG A 212 0.37 7.80 8.89
N LEU A 213 0.58 8.58 7.84
CA LEU A 213 -0.37 8.67 6.73
C LEU A 213 -0.32 7.44 5.85
N ILE A 214 -1.46 7.15 5.22
CA ILE A 214 -1.59 6.10 4.23
C ILE A 214 -2.18 6.64 2.92
N ARG A 215 -2.01 5.87 1.86
CA ARG A 215 -2.72 6.00 0.58
C ARG A 215 -3.10 4.61 0.07
N PHE A 216 -4.06 4.55 -0.83
CA PHE A 216 -4.36 3.32 -1.57
C PHE A 216 -3.68 3.36 -2.94
N PHE A 217 -3.36 2.20 -3.47
CA PHE A 217 -2.87 2.00 -4.83
C PHE A 217 -3.66 0.84 -5.48
#